data_AF-A0A833A504-F1
#
_entry.id   AF-A0A833A504-F1
#
_cell.length_a   1.000
_cell.length_b   1.000
_cell.length_c   1.000
_cell.angle_alpha   90.00
_cell.angle_beta   90.00
_cell.angle_gamma   90.00
#
_symmetry.space_group_name_H-M   'P 1'
#
loop_
_entity.id
_entity.type
_entity.pdbx_description
1 polymer ?
#
loop_
_entity_poly.entity_id
_entity_poly.type
_entity_poly.pdbx_seq_one_letter_code
_entity_poly.pdbx_strand_id
1 'polypeptide(L)'
;MSKREKKFYNYNIRNILTNLLQAEEHAKAMNTINFIEGEGSCYLKHLLFVRGELSELISHSTALEKSSKTYERLLKKIENFLDKVESGAKFTKRELILFVREIRKEIEKEHKPYATFNCACLHAIPYLKILLIFLAGTGFGLTLYFIFKFIGL
;
A
#
# COMPACT_ATOMS: atom_id res chain seq x y z
N MET A 1 -13.27 23.25 -15.04
CA MET A 1 -13.70 22.78 -13.71
C MET A 1 -13.98 23.99 -12.81
N SER A 2 -15.20 24.10 -12.28
CA SER A 2 -15.62 25.14 -11.34
C SER A 2 -14.89 25.01 -9.99
N LYS A 3 -14.91 26.07 -9.16
CA LYS A 3 -14.34 26.01 -7.80
C LYS A 3 -14.97 24.91 -6.94
N ARG A 4 -16.28 24.68 -7.10
CA ARG A 4 -17.04 23.64 -6.38
C ARG A 4 -16.60 22.25 -6.82
N GLU A 5 -16.51 22.00 -8.12
CA GLU A 5 -16.03 20.74 -8.68
C GLU A 5 -14.59 20.45 -8.26
N LYS A 6 -13.70 21.46 -8.26
CA LYS A 6 -12.33 21.31 -7.77
C LYS A 6 -12.28 20.91 -6.29
N LYS A 7 -13.13 21.52 -5.47
CA LYS A 7 -13.22 21.19 -4.04
C LYS A 7 -13.71 19.75 -3.84
N PHE A 8 -14.74 19.35 -4.58
CA PHE A 8 -15.30 18.00 -4.54
C PHE A 8 -14.28 16.94 -5.01
N TYR A 9 -13.62 17.20 -6.14
CA TYR A 9 -12.54 16.35 -6.64
C TYR A 9 -11.43 16.14 -5.61
N ASN A 10 -10.93 17.24 -5.01
CA ASN A 10 -9.91 17.15 -3.96
C ASN A 10 -10.41 16.44 -2.69
N TYR A 11 -11.70 16.56 -2.37
CA TYR A 11 -12.32 15.88 -1.24
C TYR A 11 -12.31 14.36 -1.45
N ASN A 12 -12.80 13.88 -2.60
CA ASN A 12 -12.82 12.44 -2.91
C ASN A 12 -11.39 11.86 -2.96
N ILE A 13 -10.43 12.58 -3.56
CA ILE A 13 -9.02 12.12 -3.58
C ILE A 13 -8.46 11.95 -2.16
N ARG A 14 -8.74 12.88 -1.24
CA ARG A 14 -8.32 12.76 0.16
C ARG A 14 -8.98 11.59 0.87
N ASN A 15 -10.27 11.37 0.62
CA ASN A 15 -11.00 10.25 1.21
C ASN A 15 -10.44 8.91 0.70
N ILE A 16 -10.17 8.79 -0.59
CA ILE A 16 -9.56 7.58 -1.17
C ILE A 16 -8.22 7.30 -0.51
N LEU A 17 -7.32 8.29 -0.47
CA LEU A 17 -5.99 8.09 0.10
C LEU A 17 -6.04 7.76 1.60
N THR A 18 -6.91 8.42 2.36
CA THR A 18 -7.12 8.12 3.79
C THR A 18 -7.61 6.69 4.00
N ASN A 19 -8.62 6.26 3.25
CA ASN A 19 -9.16 4.91 3.36
C ASN A 19 -8.15 3.85 2.91
N LEU A 20 -7.33 4.12 1.88
CA LEU A 20 -6.25 3.23 1.48
C LEU A 20 -5.19 3.10 2.59
N LEU A 21 -4.81 4.19 3.25
CA LEU A 21 -3.88 4.11 4.39
C LEU A 21 -4.46 3.28 5.54
N GLN A 22 -5.74 3.48 5.87
CA GLN A 22 -6.41 2.70 6.90
C GLN A 22 -6.50 1.22 6.52
N ALA A 23 -6.84 0.90 5.28
CA ALA A 23 -6.82 -0.47 4.77
C ALA A 23 -5.41 -1.10 4.89
N GLU A 24 -4.34 -0.36 4.59
CA GLU A 24 -2.98 -0.88 4.78
C GLU A 24 -2.68 -1.18 6.26
N GLU A 25 -3.09 -0.32 7.19
CA GLU A 25 -2.90 -0.53 8.62
C GLU A 25 -3.67 -1.75 9.12
N HIS A 26 -4.94 -1.93 8.70
CA HIS A 26 -5.71 -3.13 9.02
C HIS A 26 -5.04 -4.38 8.46
N ALA A 27 -4.56 -4.36 7.21
CA ALA A 27 -3.83 -5.47 6.63
C ALA A 27 -2.54 -5.80 7.42
N LYS A 28 -1.84 -4.80 7.95
CA LYS A 28 -0.68 -5.00 8.84
C LYS A 28 -1.06 -5.55 10.21
N ALA A 29 -2.24 -5.20 10.74
CA ALA A 29 -2.71 -5.67 12.04
C ALA A 29 -3.34 -7.08 11.99
N MET A 30 -3.75 -7.58 10.82
CA MET A 30 -4.29 -8.93 10.67
C MET A 30 -3.31 -10.01 11.13
N ASN A 31 -3.75 -10.84 12.08
CA ASN A 31 -3.10 -12.08 12.48
C ASN A 31 -3.63 -13.27 11.67
N THR A 32 -4.94 -13.29 11.45
CA THR A 32 -5.67 -14.25 10.62
C THR A 32 -6.47 -13.50 9.58
N ILE A 33 -6.49 -14.00 8.34
CA ILE A 33 -7.22 -13.36 7.25
C ILE A 33 -8.65 -13.90 7.28
N ASN A 34 -9.53 -13.12 7.90
CA ASN A 34 -10.98 -13.34 7.93
C ASN A 34 -11.66 -12.02 7.56
N PHE A 35 -12.44 -12.01 6.48
CA PHE A 35 -13.11 -10.81 5.97
C PHE A 35 -14.50 -10.57 6.56
N ILE A 36 -15.01 -11.49 7.38
CA ILE A 36 -16.33 -11.40 8.01
C ILE A 36 -16.25 -10.58 9.31
N GLU A 37 -15.14 -10.70 10.05
CA GLU A 37 -14.97 -10.08 11.36
C GLU A 37 -13.58 -9.46 11.56
N GLY A 38 -13.44 -8.66 12.61
CA GLY A 38 -12.17 -8.07 13.04
C GLY A 38 -11.51 -7.17 11.99
N GLU A 39 -10.18 -7.28 11.88
CA GLU A 39 -9.37 -6.43 11.00
C GLU A 39 -9.71 -6.63 9.51
N GLY A 40 -10.10 -7.83 9.09
CA GLY A 40 -10.44 -8.09 7.69
C GLY A 40 -11.77 -7.48 7.25
N SER A 41 -12.78 -7.44 8.12
CA SER A 41 -14.02 -6.72 7.80
C SER A 41 -13.78 -5.20 7.75
N CYS A 42 -12.94 -4.65 8.64
CA CYS A 42 -12.52 -3.25 8.57
C CYS A 42 -11.75 -2.94 7.28
N TYR A 43 -10.85 -3.81 6.85
CA TYR A 43 -10.15 -3.69 5.56
C TYR A 43 -11.13 -3.59 4.38
N LEU A 44 -12.14 -4.48 4.32
CA LEU A 44 -13.16 -4.41 3.27
C LEU A 44 -13.99 -3.13 3.34
N LYS A 45 -14.41 -2.71 4.54
CA LYS A 45 -15.15 -1.46 4.72
C LYS A 45 -14.41 -0.27 4.10
N HIS A 46 -13.11 -0.16 4.33
CA HIS A 46 -12.31 0.92 3.73
C HIS A 46 -12.19 0.79 2.22
N LEU A 47 -12.04 -0.42 1.67
CA LEU A 47 -12.05 -0.63 0.22
C LEU A 47 -13.41 -0.31 -0.43
N LEU A 48 -14.52 -0.58 0.25
CA LEU A 48 -15.86 -0.20 -0.21
C LEU A 48 -16.03 1.32 -0.25
N PHE A 49 -15.48 2.05 0.73
CA PHE A 49 -15.43 3.51 0.65
C PHE A 49 -14.58 3.99 -0.51
N VAL A 50 -13.40 3.42 -0.73
CA VAL A 50 -12.57 3.76 -1.90
C VAL A 50 -13.32 3.52 -3.21
N ARG A 51 -14.04 2.39 -3.32
CA ARG A 51 -14.88 2.07 -4.48
C ARG A 51 -15.93 3.16 -4.73
N GLY A 52 -16.66 3.56 -3.69
CA GLY A 52 -17.68 4.62 -3.78
C GLY A 52 -17.08 5.95 -4.23
N GLU A 53 -15.98 6.38 -3.60
CA GLU A 53 -15.30 7.64 -3.91
C GLU A 53 -14.71 7.67 -5.34
N LEU A 54 -14.20 6.53 -5.83
CA LEU A 54 -13.75 6.39 -7.22
C LEU A 54 -14.91 6.49 -8.20
N SER A 55 -16.05 5.84 -7.90
CA SER A 55 -17.26 5.93 -8.72
C SER A 55 -17.76 7.37 -8.82
N GLU A 56 -17.80 8.09 -7.70
CA GLU A 56 -18.15 9.52 -7.64
C GLU A 56 -17.16 10.41 -8.40
N LEU A 57 -15.85 10.10 -8.32
CA LEU A 57 -14.87 10.81 -9.14
C LEU A 57 -15.12 10.60 -10.63
N ILE A 58 -15.37 9.37 -11.07
CA ILE A 58 -15.59 9.04 -12.48
C ILE A 58 -16.84 9.77 -13.00
N SER A 59 -17.97 9.70 -12.28
CA SER A 59 -19.24 10.35 -12.68
C SER A 59 -19.11 11.87 -12.84
N HIS A 60 -18.26 12.50 -12.02
CA HIS A 60 -18.05 13.96 -12.03
C HIS A 60 -16.80 14.41 -12.82
N SER A 61 -16.03 13.48 -13.40
CA SER A 61 -14.76 13.78 -14.08
C SER A 61 -14.85 13.94 -15.60
N THR A 62 -16.04 14.20 -16.16
CA THR A 62 -16.24 14.44 -17.62
C THR A 62 -15.32 15.52 -18.21
N ALA A 63 -14.70 16.38 -17.40
CA ALA A 63 -13.73 17.39 -17.80
C ALA A 63 -12.24 16.95 -17.76
N LEU A 64 -11.90 15.75 -17.27
CA LEU A 64 -10.53 15.25 -17.07
C LEU A 64 -10.36 13.85 -17.69
N GLU A 65 -10.43 13.79 -19.02
CA GLU A 65 -10.46 12.55 -19.81
C GLU A 65 -9.32 11.57 -19.49
N LYS A 66 -8.11 12.08 -19.20
CA LYS A 66 -6.94 11.24 -18.91
C LYS A 66 -7.00 10.60 -17.51
N SER A 67 -7.40 11.34 -16.49
CA SER A 67 -7.53 10.83 -15.12
C SER A 67 -8.72 9.88 -14.98
N SER A 68 -9.79 10.10 -15.77
CA SER A 68 -10.96 9.21 -15.78
C SER A 68 -10.57 7.76 -16.09
N LYS A 69 -9.76 7.51 -17.13
CA LYS A 69 -9.29 6.15 -17.49
C LYS A 69 -8.46 5.49 -16.40
N THR A 70 -7.62 6.26 -15.70
CA THR A 70 -6.86 5.75 -14.55
C THR A 70 -7.83 5.28 -13.46
N TYR A 71 -8.81 6.10 -13.10
CA TYR A 71 -9.77 5.80 -12.04
C TYR A 71 -10.70 4.64 -12.39
N GLU A 72 -11.19 4.55 -13.64
CA GLU A 72 -11.98 3.41 -14.11
C GLU A 72 -11.21 2.09 -13.99
N ARG A 73 -9.92 2.09 -14.37
CA ARG A 73 -9.06 0.92 -14.23
C ARG A 73 -8.84 0.54 -12.76
N LEU A 74 -8.64 1.53 -11.89
CA LEU A 74 -8.50 1.30 -10.45
C LEU A 74 -9.79 0.77 -9.82
N LEU A 75 -10.94 1.31 -10.21
CA LEU A 75 -12.26 0.85 -9.79
C LEU A 75 -12.45 -0.62 -10.15
N LYS A 76 -12.23 -1.00 -11.41
CA LYS A 76 -12.29 -2.40 -11.86
C LYS A 76 -11.34 -3.30 -11.09
N LYS A 77 -10.15 -2.82 -10.76
CA LYS A 77 -9.18 -3.58 -9.95
C LYS A 77 -9.70 -3.84 -8.53
N ILE A 78 -10.42 -2.89 -7.94
CA ILE A 78 -11.07 -3.05 -6.64
C ILE A 78 -12.26 -4.00 -6.73
N GLU A 79 -13.12 -3.85 -7.74
CA GLU A 79 -14.27 -4.74 -7.93
C GLU A 79 -13.83 -6.19 -8.13
N ASN A 80 -12.85 -6.43 -8.99
CA ASN A 80 -12.26 -7.77 -9.16
C ASN A 80 -11.66 -8.35 -7.87
N PHE A 81 -11.17 -7.50 -6.95
CA PHE A 81 -10.68 -7.95 -5.65
C PHE A 81 -11.85 -8.33 -4.74
N LEU A 82 -12.91 -7.51 -4.70
CA LEU A 82 -14.11 -7.78 -3.92
C LEU A 82 -14.79 -9.08 -4.40
N ASP A 83 -14.92 -9.29 -5.70
CA ASP A 83 -15.48 -10.53 -6.27
C ASP A 83 -14.66 -11.78 -5.86
N LYS A 84 -13.33 -11.64 -5.79
CA LYS A 84 -12.45 -12.72 -5.28
C LYS A 84 -12.67 -12.99 -3.80
N VAL A 85 -12.89 -11.95 -3.00
CA VAL A 85 -13.22 -12.11 -1.59
C VAL A 85 -14.56 -12.82 -1.42
N GLU A 86 -15.58 -12.41 -2.18
CA GLU A 86 -16.93 -13.00 -2.14
C GLU A 86 -16.94 -14.47 -2.59
N SER A 87 -16.11 -14.81 -3.59
CA SER A 87 -15.92 -16.20 -4.04
C SER A 87 -15.03 -17.05 -3.10
N GLY A 88 -14.55 -16.48 -1.99
CA GLY A 88 -13.76 -17.22 -0.99
C GLY A 88 -12.31 -17.45 -1.38
N ALA A 89 -11.74 -16.63 -2.27
CA ALA A 89 -10.33 -16.70 -2.61
C ALA A 89 -9.45 -16.50 -1.36
N LYS A 90 -8.35 -17.25 -1.29
CA LYS A 90 -7.37 -17.11 -0.22
C LYS A 90 -6.35 -16.04 -0.59
N PHE A 91 -6.02 -15.22 0.38
CA PHE A 91 -5.01 -14.18 0.27
C PHE A 91 -3.96 -14.35 1.35
N THR A 92 -2.78 -13.84 1.09
CA THR A 92 -1.73 -13.63 2.07
C THR A 92 -1.73 -12.17 2.51
N LYS A 93 -1.23 -11.92 3.72
CA LYS A 93 -1.09 -10.57 4.28
C LYS A 93 -0.29 -9.65 3.37
N ARG A 94 0.76 -10.20 2.74
CA ARG A 94 1.60 -9.50 1.79
C ARG A 94 0.82 -9.06 0.56
N GLU A 95 -0.04 -9.91 0.00
CA GLU A 95 -0.88 -9.57 -1.15
C GLU A 95 -1.86 -8.44 -0.82
N LEU A 96 -2.48 -8.45 0.36
CA LEU A 96 -3.39 -7.38 0.79
C LEU A 96 -2.68 -6.02 0.91
N ILE A 97 -1.47 -6.01 1.48
CA ILE A 97 -0.65 -4.80 1.61
C ILE A 97 -0.20 -4.31 0.23
N LEU A 98 0.30 -5.21 -0.63
CA LEU A 98 0.75 -4.84 -1.97
C LEU A 98 -0.40 -4.30 -2.82
N PHE A 99 -1.57 -4.92 -2.74
CA PHE A 99 -2.77 -4.49 -3.45
C PHE A 99 -3.12 -3.02 -3.16
N VAL A 100 -3.21 -2.66 -1.87
CA VAL A 100 -3.52 -1.29 -1.44
C VAL A 100 -2.42 -0.31 -1.85
N ARG A 101 -1.15 -0.71 -1.68
CA ARG A 101 0.00 0.13 -2.06
C ARG A 101 0.05 0.42 -3.55
N GLU A 102 -0.27 -0.56 -4.39
CA GLU A 102 -0.32 -0.38 -5.84
C GLU A 102 -1.39 0.62 -6.25
N ILE A 103 -2.60 0.52 -5.68
CA ILE A 103 -3.68 1.49 -5.95
C ILE A 103 -3.27 2.89 -5.49
N ARG A 104 -2.78 3.00 -4.25
CA ARG A 104 -2.31 4.27 -3.68
C ARG A 104 -1.22 4.90 -4.54
N LYS A 105 -0.24 4.11 -5.01
CA LYS A 105 0.86 4.58 -5.87
C LYS A 105 0.36 5.19 -7.17
N GLU A 106 -0.63 4.60 -7.82
CA GLU A 106 -1.19 5.14 -9.06
C GLU A 106 -1.87 6.50 -8.82
N ILE A 107 -2.58 6.66 -7.70
CA ILE A 107 -3.24 7.93 -7.34
C ILE A 107 -2.21 8.99 -6.97
N GLU A 108 -1.21 8.65 -6.14
CA GLU A 108 -0.18 9.58 -5.69
C GLU A 108 0.72 10.11 -6.83
N LYS A 109 0.89 9.34 -7.92
CA LYS A 109 1.57 9.83 -9.13
C LYS A 109 0.90 11.06 -9.72
N GLU A 110 -0.43 11.10 -9.70
CA GLU A 110 -1.23 12.22 -10.20
C GLU A 110 -1.34 13.33 -9.14
N HIS A 111 -1.19 13.01 -7.84
CA HIS A 111 -1.39 13.92 -6.71
C HIS A 111 -0.17 14.06 -5.80
N LYS A 112 0.89 14.70 -6.32
CA LYS A 112 2.19 14.88 -5.63
C LYS A 112 2.13 15.36 -4.16
N PRO A 113 1.23 16.28 -3.75
CA PRO A 113 1.17 16.73 -2.34
C PRO A 113 0.88 15.61 -1.34
N TYR A 114 0.29 14.50 -1.80
CA TYR A 114 -0.03 13.35 -0.97
C TYR A 114 0.90 12.15 -1.22
N ALA A 115 2.07 12.36 -1.84
CA ALA A 115 3.03 11.30 -2.13
C ALA A 115 3.68 10.74 -0.84
N THR A 116 2.96 9.83 -0.18
CA THR A 116 3.37 9.22 1.08
C THR A 116 4.52 8.21 0.89
N PHE A 117 4.80 7.76 -0.34
CA PHE A 117 6.01 6.99 -0.65
C PHE A 117 7.31 7.77 -0.40
N ASN A 118 7.26 9.10 -0.30
CA ASN A 118 8.42 9.89 0.10
C ASN A 118 8.62 9.94 1.62
N CYS A 119 7.71 9.35 2.41
CA CYS A 119 7.81 9.32 3.86
C CYS A 119 8.96 8.39 4.30
N ALA A 120 9.94 8.96 5.00
CA ALA A 120 11.09 8.22 5.55
C ALA A 120 10.67 7.05 6.45
N CYS A 121 9.52 7.15 7.14
CA CYS A 121 9.01 6.08 8.01
C CYS A 121 8.62 4.81 7.25
N LEU A 122 8.24 4.92 5.97
CA LEU A 122 7.94 3.77 5.10
C LEU A 122 9.21 3.12 4.54
N HIS A 123 10.31 3.88 4.49
CA HIS A 123 11.65 3.43 4.08
C HIS A 123 12.56 3.29 5.30
N ALA A 124 12.07 2.82 6.45
CA ALA A 124 12.98 2.38 7.50
C ALA A 124 13.73 1.14 7.00
N ILE A 125 14.79 1.36 6.22
CA ILE A 125 15.55 0.40 5.41
C ILE A 125 15.96 -0.79 6.30
N PRO A 126 15.28 -1.95 6.22
CA PRO A 126 15.71 -3.15 6.93
C PRO A 126 17.03 -3.66 6.33
N TYR A 127 17.31 -3.34 5.07
CA TYR A 127 18.51 -3.73 4.35
C TYR A 127 19.81 -3.18 4.95
N LEU A 128 19.81 -1.97 5.53
CA LEU A 128 21.00 -1.40 6.15
C LEU A 128 21.30 -2.12 7.47
N LYS A 129 20.27 -2.48 8.24
CA LYS A 129 20.43 -3.30 9.46
C LYS A 129 20.93 -4.70 9.13
N ILE A 130 20.36 -5.35 8.10
CA ILE A 130 20.79 -6.67 7.63
C ILE A 130 22.23 -6.62 7.09
N LEU A 131 22.56 -5.60 6.30
CA LEU A 131 23.90 -5.39 5.75
C LEU A 131 24.94 -5.17 6.85
N LEU A 132 24.61 -4.38 7.88
CA LEU A 132 25.51 -4.15 9.02
C LEU A 132 25.77 -5.44 9.81
N ILE A 133 24.75 -6.26 10.04
CA ILE A 133 24.89 -7.57 10.71
C ILE A 133 25.74 -8.51 9.85
N PHE A 134 25.50 -8.55 8.54
CA PHE A 134 26.28 -9.38 7.62
C PHE A 134 27.76 -8.96 7.62
N LEU A 135 28.03 -7.66 7.48
CA LEU A 135 29.39 -7.11 7.51
C LEU A 135 30.11 -7.39 8.83
N ALA A 136 29.42 -7.23 9.97
CA ALA A 136 29.94 -7.58 11.29
C ALA A 136 30.29 -9.06 11.40
N GLY A 137 29.42 -9.95 10.89
CA GLY A 137 29.67 -11.39 10.84
C GLY A 137 30.90 -11.75 10.01
N THR A 138 31.05 -11.18 8.81
CA THR A 138 32.26 -11.37 7.98
C THR A 138 33.52 -10.84 8.65
N GLY A 139 33.47 -9.67 9.30
CA GLY A 139 34.61 -9.10 10.01
C GLY A 139 35.04 -9.97 11.20
N PHE A 140 34.09 -10.47 11.97
CA PHE A 140 34.36 -11.40 13.06
C PHE A 140 34.98 -12.72 12.57
N GLY A 141 34.43 -13.30 11.50
CA GLY A 141 34.98 -14.51 10.88
C GLY A 141 36.41 -14.33 10.37
N LEU A 142 36.70 -13.21 9.70
CA LEU A 142 38.07 -12.86 9.27
C LEU A 142 39.02 -12.71 10.46
N THR A 143 38.56 -12.07 11.53
CA THR A 143 39.38 -11.86 12.73
C THR A 143 39.73 -13.19 13.39
N LEU A 144 38.76 -14.10 13.54
CA LEU A 144 38.99 -15.46 14.03
C LEU A 144 39.96 -16.24 13.13
N TYR A 145 39.79 -16.16 11.82
CA TYR A 145 40.69 -16.83 10.87
C TYR A 145 42.14 -16.36 11.03
N PHE A 146 42.38 -15.05 11.16
CA PHE A 146 43.73 -14.53 11.40
C PHE A 146 44.30 -14.94 12.76
N ILE A 147 43.46 -14.99 13.80
CA ILE A 147 43.88 -15.49 15.12
C ILE A 147 44.30 -16.94 14.99
N PHE A 148 43.44 -17.84 14.48
CA PHE A 148 43.75 -19.27 14.34
C PHE A 148 45.04 -19.52 13.55
N LYS A 149 45.21 -18.81 12.43
CA LYS A 149 46.43 -18.86 11.62
C LYS A 149 47.68 -18.42 12.39
N PHE A 150 47.57 -17.46 13.32
CA PHE A 150 48.70 -16.94 14.10
C PHE A 150 49.08 -17.85 15.28
N ILE A 151 48.10 -18.53 15.89
CA ILE A 151 48.32 -19.55 16.94
C ILE A 151 48.62 -20.95 16.39
N GLY A 152 48.69 -21.12 15.05
CA GLY A 152 49.12 -22.36 14.41
C GLY A 152 48.06 -23.47 14.38
N LEU A 153 46.78 -23.09 14.39
CA LEU A 153 45.61 -23.97 14.21
C LEU A 153 45.04 -23.87 12.80
#